data_AF-A0A522XRM4-F1
#
_entry.id   AF-A0A522XRM4-F1
#
_cell.length_a   1.000
_cell.length_b   1.000
_cell.length_c   1.000
_cell.angle_alpha   90.00
_cell.angle_beta   90.00
_cell.angle_gamma   90.00
#
_symmetry.space_group_name_H-M   'P 1'
#
loop_
_entity.id
_entity.type
_entity.pdbx_description
1 polymer ?
#
loop_
_entity_poly.entity_id
_entity_poly.type
_entity_poly.pdbx_seq_one_letter_code
_entity_poly.pdbx_strand_id
1 'polypeptide(L)'
;MEKHISRLGKDGKPIASQNTSAEDEWSHITGVGAKLDIQDAAEVVADRSIFFSNKPQVLTKHEEVIQKSKDLQDQILNTNQYQKFVNATLNQKMADVKTLLEKEKKFADELNCFREEPKNRIELEKINPKRITESDIKALISNLESNYNKLNEKLEYEQKIVEKTKNELIVTKRQIISLREEMEFVTKKQKSAEITDPTLLIKQELKRLGINDEHSERICGLLKSQQK
;
A
#
# COMPACT_ATOMS: atom_id res chain seq x y z
N MET A 1 -17.35 42.09 -17.77
CA MET A 1 -18.48 42.36 -16.86
C MET A 1 -17.90 42.58 -15.47
N GLU A 2 -17.64 43.84 -15.14
CA GLU A 2 -17.12 44.23 -13.82
C GLU A 2 -18.26 44.17 -12.80
N LYS A 3 -18.05 43.47 -11.69
CA LYS A 3 -19.03 43.35 -10.60
C LYS A 3 -18.69 44.39 -9.53
N HIS A 4 -19.43 45.49 -9.48
CA HIS A 4 -19.31 46.47 -8.40
C HIS A 4 -19.83 45.89 -7.08
N ILE A 5 -19.05 46.02 -6.02
CA ILE A 5 -19.39 45.56 -4.67
C ILE A 5 -20.35 46.59 -4.06
N SER A 6 -21.63 46.25 -3.94
CA SER A 6 -22.61 47.08 -3.23
C SER A 6 -22.30 47.08 -1.73
N ARG A 7 -21.94 48.24 -1.16
CA ARG A 7 -21.77 48.40 0.29
C ARG A 7 -23.14 48.57 0.94
N LEU A 8 -23.49 47.62 1.83
CA LEU A 8 -24.67 47.70 2.69
C LEU A 8 -24.37 48.57 3.91
N GLY A 9 -25.28 49.48 4.25
CA GLY A 9 -25.19 50.28 5.47
C GLY A 9 -25.46 49.43 6.73
N LYS A 10 -25.19 49.99 7.91
CA LYS A 10 -25.35 49.32 9.22
C LYS A 10 -26.78 48.81 9.49
N ASP A 11 -27.76 49.30 8.74
CA ASP A 11 -29.18 48.96 8.87
C ASP A 11 -29.68 48.02 7.74
N GLY A 12 -28.75 47.43 6.97
CA GLY A 12 -29.08 46.41 5.96
C GLY A 12 -29.76 46.92 4.69
N LYS A 13 -29.85 48.25 4.49
CA LYS A 13 -30.35 48.84 3.24
C LYS A 13 -29.19 49.24 2.32
N PRO A 14 -29.33 49.08 0.98
CA PRO A 14 -28.34 49.53 0.02
C PRO A 14 -28.23 51.05 0.07
N ILE A 15 -27.01 51.57 0.22
CA ILE A 15 -26.75 53.00 0.12
C ILE A 15 -26.97 53.38 -1.35
N ALA A 16 -28.09 54.05 -1.63
CA ALA A 16 -28.31 54.62 -2.94
C ALA A 16 -27.19 55.64 -3.20
N SER A 17 -26.35 55.38 -4.21
CA SER A 17 -25.40 56.35 -4.71
C SER A 17 -26.17 57.50 -5.36
N GLN A 18 -26.60 58.46 -4.55
CA GLN A 18 -26.97 59.77 -5.06
C GLN A 18 -25.69 60.38 -5.63
N ASN A 19 -25.71 60.67 -6.93
CA ASN A 19 -24.73 61.40 -7.74
C ASN A 19 -23.82 62.39 -6.96
N THR A 20 -22.81 61.88 -6.26
CA THR A 20 -21.70 62.67 -5.73
C THR A 20 -20.64 62.73 -6.82
N SER A 21 -20.49 63.92 -7.42
CA SER A 21 -19.37 64.21 -8.32
C SER A 21 -18.07 63.91 -7.59
N ALA A 22 -17.10 63.30 -8.29
CA ALA A 22 -15.80 62.97 -7.72
C ALA A 22 -15.13 64.18 -7.03
N GLU A 23 -15.37 65.40 -7.49
CA GLU A 23 -14.89 66.64 -6.85
C GLU A 23 -15.30 66.78 -5.38
N ASP A 24 -16.50 66.31 -5.01
CA ASP A 24 -17.03 66.47 -3.65
C ASP A 24 -16.43 65.43 -2.69
N GLU A 25 -15.98 64.28 -3.21
CA GLU A 25 -15.23 63.29 -2.41
C GLU A 25 -13.79 63.77 -2.12
N TRP A 26 -13.20 64.58 -3.01
CA TRP A 26 -11.89 65.20 -2.77
C TRP A 26 -11.95 66.43 -1.83
N SER A 27 -13.11 67.09 -1.73
CA SER A 27 -13.30 68.26 -0.85
C SER A 27 -13.17 67.89 0.64
N HIS A 28 -13.61 66.69 1.02
CA HIS A 28 -13.56 66.21 2.40
C HIS A 28 -12.16 65.75 2.84
N ILE A 29 -11.31 65.34 1.89
CA ILE A 29 -9.94 64.87 2.18
C ILE A 29 -8.98 66.07 2.31
N THR A 30 -9.27 67.19 1.66
CA THR A 30 -8.38 68.37 1.59
C THR A 30 -8.65 69.43 2.65
N GLY A 31 -9.67 69.26 3.51
CA GLY A 31 -9.88 70.16 4.66
C GLY A 31 -10.18 71.62 4.30
N VAL A 32 -10.56 71.90 3.05
CA VAL A 32 -11.01 73.23 2.61
C VAL A 32 -12.52 73.33 2.79
N GLY A 33 -12.94 73.50 4.05
CA GLY A 33 -14.30 73.88 4.39
C GLY A 33 -14.63 75.28 3.86
N ALA A 34 -15.85 75.42 3.33
CA ALA A 34 -16.61 76.63 2.98
C ALA A 34 -15.85 77.84 2.40
N LYS A 35 -16.22 78.27 1.19
CA LYS A 35 -15.87 79.61 0.67
C LYS A 35 -16.31 80.68 1.68
N LEU A 36 -15.35 81.22 2.42
CA LEU A 36 -15.52 82.45 3.19
C LEU A 36 -15.52 83.62 2.20
N ASP A 37 -16.70 84.19 1.93
CA ASP A 37 -16.81 85.50 1.31
C ASP A 37 -16.37 86.55 2.34
N ILE A 38 -15.08 86.94 2.31
CA ILE A 38 -14.58 88.01 3.16
C ILE A 38 -13.66 88.93 2.35
N GLN A 39 -13.98 90.22 2.43
CA GLN A 39 -13.46 91.37 1.68
C GLN A 39 -12.01 91.79 1.98
N ASP A 40 -11.17 90.96 2.59
CA ASP A 40 -9.80 91.37 2.90
C ASP A 40 -8.80 90.22 2.73
N ALA A 41 -8.29 90.09 1.50
CA ALA A 41 -7.35 89.05 1.11
C ALA A 41 -5.90 89.31 1.58
N ALA A 42 -5.61 90.48 2.15
CA ALA A 42 -4.26 90.83 2.57
C ALA A 42 -3.89 90.27 3.96
N GLU A 43 -4.85 90.12 4.87
CA GLU A 43 -4.59 89.71 6.25
C GLU A 43 -4.48 88.17 6.40
N VAL A 44 -5.26 87.41 5.62
CA VAL A 44 -5.27 85.93 5.67
C VAL A 44 -4.02 85.29 5.05
N VAL A 45 -3.32 86.01 4.16
CA VAL A 45 -2.11 85.51 3.49
C VAL A 45 -0.89 85.57 4.40
N ALA A 46 -0.88 86.46 5.41
CA ALA A 46 0.19 86.52 6.41
C ALA A 46 0.14 85.31 7.36
N ASP A 47 -1.05 84.94 7.85
CA ASP A 47 -1.25 83.79 8.75
C ASP A 47 -1.10 82.41 8.09
N ARG A 48 -1.03 82.38 6.74
CA ARG A 48 -0.82 81.16 5.95
C ARG A 48 0.51 81.14 5.20
N SER A 49 1.45 82.00 5.59
CA SER A 49 2.79 82.01 5.02
C SER A 49 3.67 80.91 5.66
N ILE A 50 3.94 79.86 4.90
CA ILE A 50 4.88 78.80 5.31
C ILE A 50 6.30 79.29 4.98
N PHE A 51 7.06 79.70 5.99
CA PHE A 51 8.47 80.03 5.84
C PHE A 51 9.33 78.76 5.97
N PHE A 52 9.93 78.32 4.87
CA PHE A 52 10.96 77.30 4.90
C PHE A 52 12.30 77.94 5.31
N SER A 53 12.62 77.88 6.61
CA SER A 53 13.95 78.23 7.07
C SER A 53 14.91 77.06 6.79
N ASN A 54 15.89 77.26 5.93
CA ASN A 54 16.91 76.24 5.62
C ASN A 54 17.98 76.12 6.72
N LYS A 55 17.61 76.46 7.97
CA LYS A 55 18.49 76.41 9.14
C LYS A 55 18.08 75.20 9.98
N PRO A 56 19.02 74.34 10.40
CA PRO A 56 18.69 73.20 11.26
C PRO A 56 18.05 73.73 12.54
N GLN A 57 16.80 73.35 12.77
CA GLN A 57 16.08 73.68 14.00
C GLN A 57 16.79 72.96 15.16
N VAL A 58 17.48 73.71 16.01
CA VAL A 58 18.14 73.16 17.19
C VAL A 58 17.05 72.86 18.21
N LEU A 59 16.56 71.61 18.21
CA LEU A 59 15.55 71.14 19.14
C LEU A 59 16.12 71.18 20.57
N THR A 60 15.29 71.60 21.52
CA THR A 60 15.64 71.44 22.94
C THR A 60 15.63 69.95 23.29
N LYS A 61 16.43 69.55 24.30
CA LYS A 61 16.51 68.13 24.73
C LYS A 61 15.13 67.51 25.06
N HIS A 62 14.16 68.33 25.45
CA HIS A 62 12.78 67.90 25.71
C HIS A 62 12.02 67.59 24.41
N GLU A 63 12.13 68.46 23.41
CA GLU A 63 11.51 68.26 22.09
C GLU A 63 12.14 67.06 21.35
N GLU A 64 13.44 66.83 21.51
CA GLU A 64 14.12 65.66 20.97
C GLU A 64 13.54 64.35 21.54
N VAL A 65 13.24 64.31 22.84
CA VAL A 65 12.61 63.14 23.48
C VAL A 65 11.18 62.93 23.00
N ILE A 66 10.40 64.00 22.86
CA ILE A 66 9.03 63.92 22.32
C ILE A 66 9.03 63.43 20.87
N GLN A 67 9.94 63.94 20.04
CA GLN A 67 10.05 63.52 18.65
C GLN A 67 10.46 62.04 18.54
N LYS A 68 11.45 61.60 19.31
CA LYS A 68 11.83 60.17 19.37
C LYS A 68 10.68 59.28 19.84
N SER A 69 9.85 59.75 20.78
CA SER A 69 8.67 59.01 21.24
C SER A 69 7.62 58.89 20.14
N LYS A 70 7.40 59.95 19.34
CA LYS A 70 6.49 59.91 18.19
C LYS A 70 7.01 59.00 17.08
N ASP A 71 8.29 59.11 16.74
CA ASP A 71 8.91 58.26 15.72
C ASP A 71 8.85 56.78 16.10
N LEU A 72 9.03 56.45 17.39
CA LEU A 72 8.89 55.09 17.91
C LEU A 72 7.43 54.62 17.86
N GLN A 73 6.47 55.49 18.19
CA GLN A 73 5.05 55.17 18.07
C GLN A 73 4.63 54.92 16.62
N ASP A 74 5.14 55.71 15.67
CA ASP A 74 4.89 55.54 14.24
C ASP A 74 5.52 54.25 13.70
N GLN A 75 6.73 53.90 14.15
CA GLN A 75 7.35 52.61 13.82
C GLN A 75 6.54 51.44 14.35
N ILE A 76 6.04 51.51 15.60
CA ILE A 76 5.18 50.48 16.18
C ILE A 76 3.86 50.38 15.41
N LEU A 77 3.25 51.50 15.05
CA LEU A 77 1.99 51.53 14.31
C LEU A 77 2.15 50.90 12.91
N ASN A 78 3.19 51.29 12.19
CA ASN A 78 3.51 50.74 10.87
C ASN A 78 3.80 49.24 10.96
N THR A 79 4.60 48.81 11.93
CA THR A 79 4.91 47.39 12.15
C THR A 79 3.63 46.58 12.43
N ASN A 80 2.72 47.11 13.25
CA ASN A 80 1.43 46.47 13.52
C ASN A 80 0.54 46.36 12.26
N GLN A 81 0.57 47.36 11.39
CA GLN A 81 -0.17 47.31 10.11
C GLN A 81 0.41 46.24 9.18
N TYR A 82 1.74 46.17 9.06
CA TYR A 82 2.40 45.10 8.31
C TYR A 82 2.07 43.71 8.86
N GLN A 83 2.10 43.55 10.19
CA GLN A 83 1.78 42.29 10.83
C GLN A 83 0.32 41.88 10.56
N LYS A 84 -0.63 42.82 10.63
CA LYS A 84 -2.04 42.56 10.28
C LYS A 84 -2.20 42.14 8.82
N PHE A 85 -1.52 42.82 7.90
CA PHE A 85 -1.58 42.50 6.48
C PHE A 85 -0.98 41.12 6.15
N VAL A 86 0.17 40.80 6.74
CA VAL A 86 0.82 39.49 6.58
C VAL A 86 -0.07 38.38 7.14
N ASN A 87 -0.64 38.57 8.32
CA ASN A 87 -1.55 37.59 8.93
C ASN A 87 -2.81 37.39 8.08
N ALA A 88 -3.40 38.47 7.56
CA ALA A 88 -4.55 38.37 6.66
C ALA A 88 -4.20 37.61 5.36
N THR A 89 -3.03 37.89 4.79
CA THR A 89 -2.52 37.21 3.59
C THR A 89 -2.27 35.73 3.85
N LEU A 90 -1.68 35.39 5.00
CA LEU A 90 -1.40 34.01 5.39
C LEU A 90 -2.70 33.23 5.62
N ASN A 91 -3.69 33.83 6.28
CA ASN A 91 -5.02 33.24 6.44
C ASN A 91 -5.72 33.00 5.11
N GLN A 92 -5.63 33.96 4.17
CA GLN A 92 -6.17 33.80 2.82
C GLN A 92 -5.50 32.63 2.08
N LYS A 93 -4.16 32.56 2.11
CA LYS A 93 -3.42 31.46 1.49
C LYS A 93 -3.75 30.11 2.11
N MET A 94 -3.93 30.05 3.44
CA MET A 94 -4.33 28.83 4.12
C MET A 94 -5.75 28.39 3.72
N ALA A 95 -6.68 29.34 3.57
CA ALA A 95 -8.01 29.07 3.06
C ALA A 95 -7.96 28.55 1.62
N ASP A 96 -7.17 29.18 0.74
CA ASP A 96 -6.99 28.74 -0.65
C ASP A 96 -6.44 27.30 -0.72
N VAL A 97 -5.41 26.98 0.08
CA VAL A 97 -4.85 25.62 0.17
C VAL A 97 -5.91 24.61 0.63
N LYS A 98 -6.71 24.96 1.63
CA LYS A 98 -7.79 24.08 2.10
C LYS A 98 -8.82 23.82 0.99
N THR A 99 -9.19 24.84 0.23
CA THR A 99 -10.11 24.66 -0.91
C THR A 99 -9.50 23.81 -2.02
N LEU A 100 -8.20 23.90 -2.26
CA LEU A 100 -7.51 23.05 -3.23
C LEU A 100 -7.49 21.58 -2.77
N LEU A 101 -7.21 21.32 -1.50
CA LEU A 101 -7.29 19.96 -0.93
C LEU A 101 -8.70 19.36 -1.02
N GLU A 102 -9.73 20.17 -0.76
CA GLU A 102 -11.12 19.72 -0.92
C GLU A 102 -11.47 19.41 -2.38
N LYS A 103 -10.96 20.20 -3.33
CA LYS A 103 -11.12 19.93 -4.77
C LYS A 103 -10.35 18.69 -5.21
N GLU A 104 -9.13 18.51 -4.73
CA GLU A 104 -8.33 17.30 -5.00
C GLU A 104 -9.03 16.06 -4.45
N LYS A 105 -9.58 16.13 -3.24
CA LYS A 105 -10.37 15.04 -2.66
C LYS A 105 -11.59 14.70 -3.52
N LYS A 106 -12.37 15.71 -3.91
CA LYS A 106 -13.53 15.51 -4.81
C LYS A 106 -13.11 14.91 -6.15
N PHE A 107 -12.01 15.40 -6.71
CA PHE A 107 -11.47 14.89 -7.97
C PHE A 107 -10.98 13.44 -7.84
N ALA A 108 -10.35 13.08 -6.71
CA ALA A 108 -9.97 11.71 -6.41
C ALA A 108 -11.19 10.80 -6.23
N ASP A 109 -12.24 11.28 -5.56
CA ASP A 109 -13.51 10.56 -5.40
C ASP A 109 -14.20 10.35 -6.77
N GLU A 110 -14.22 11.38 -7.63
CA GLU A 110 -14.73 11.29 -9.01
C GLU A 110 -13.90 10.32 -9.86
N LEU A 111 -12.57 10.38 -9.79
CA LEU A 111 -11.67 9.42 -10.43
C LEU A 111 -11.93 7.99 -9.93
N ASN A 112 -12.22 7.82 -8.65
CA ASN A 112 -12.54 6.52 -8.08
C ASN A 112 -13.87 5.98 -8.62
N CYS A 113 -14.82 6.84 -8.99
CA CYS A 113 -16.04 6.42 -9.71
C CYS A 113 -15.76 5.95 -11.15
N PHE A 114 -14.67 6.39 -11.77
CA PHE A 114 -14.27 5.96 -13.12
C PHE A 114 -13.26 4.80 -13.12
N ARG A 115 -12.61 4.53 -11.98
CA ARG A 115 -11.84 3.30 -11.79
C ARG A 115 -12.83 2.15 -11.60
N GLU A 116 -13.25 1.56 -12.71
CA GLU A 116 -13.77 0.18 -12.71
C GLU A 116 -12.63 -0.77 -12.32
N GLU A 117 -12.25 -0.76 -11.04
CA GLU A 117 -11.45 -1.85 -10.49
C GLU A 117 -12.34 -3.10 -10.52
N PRO A 118 -11.88 -4.21 -11.13
CA PRO A 118 -12.65 -5.43 -11.17
C PRO A 118 -12.92 -5.88 -9.73
N LYS A 119 -14.20 -5.82 -9.34
CA LYS A 119 -14.63 -6.09 -7.97
C LYS A 119 -14.29 -7.52 -7.58
N ASN A 120 -13.81 -7.68 -6.35
CA ASN A 120 -13.48 -9.01 -5.85
C ASN A 120 -14.77 -9.84 -5.66
N ARG A 121 -14.71 -11.17 -5.73
CA ARG A 121 -15.87 -12.09 -5.61
C ARG A 121 -16.74 -11.79 -4.38
N ILE A 122 -16.10 -11.45 -3.25
CA ILE A 122 -16.77 -11.13 -1.98
C ILE A 122 -17.60 -9.83 -2.09
N GLU A 123 -17.20 -8.91 -2.95
CA GLU A 123 -17.88 -7.64 -3.19
C GLU A 123 -19.04 -7.84 -4.18
N LEU A 124 -18.88 -8.71 -5.19
CA LEU A 124 -19.94 -9.06 -6.13
C LEU A 124 -21.07 -9.84 -5.47
N GLU A 125 -20.79 -10.76 -4.54
CA GLU A 125 -21.81 -11.52 -3.80
C GLU A 125 -22.69 -10.63 -2.89
N LYS A 126 -22.23 -9.42 -2.55
CA LYS A 126 -22.95 -8.45 -1.71
C LYS A 126 -23.71 -7.38 -2.52
N ILE A 127 -23.47 -7.28 -3.82
CA ILE A 127 -24.09 -6.28 -4.68
C ILE A 127 -25.38 -6.84 -5.26
N ASN A 128 -26.44 -6.02 -5.23
CA ASN A 128 -27.73 -6.35 -5.83
C ASN A 128 -27.54 -6.77 -7.31
N PRO A 129 -28.06 -7.92 -7.76
CA PRO A 129 -27.83 -8.46 -9.12
C PRO A 129 -28.11 -7.48 -10.26
N LYS A 130 -28.95 -6.45 -10.01
CA LYS A 130 -29.28 -5.38 -10.96
C LYS A 130 -28.14 -4.38 -11.23
N ARG A 131 -27.05 -4.41 -10.47
CA ARG A 131 -25.90 -3.48 -10.60
C ARG A 131 -24.61 -4.17 -11.07
N ILE A 132 -24.68 -5.44 -11.45
CA ILE A 132 -23.55 -6.20 -11.99
C ILE A 132 -23.43 -5.86 -13.48
N THR A 133 -22.25 -5.44 -13.93
CA THR A 133 -21.97 -5.16 -15.34
C THR A 133 -21.45 -6.42 -16.06
N GLU A 134 -21.45 -6.41 -17.39
CA GLU A 134 -20.87 -7.51 -18.19
C GLU A 134 -19.35 -7.66 -17.94
N SER A 135 -18.65 -6.55 -17.68
CA SER A 135 -17.22 -6.56 -17.33
C SER A 135 -16.96 -7.27 -16.01
N ASP A 136 -17.78 -7.01 -14.99
CA ASP A 136 -17.73 -7.69 -13.69
C ASP A 136 -17.91 -9.22 -13.85
N ILE A 137 -18.84 -9.65 -14.70
CA ILE A 137 -19.09 -11.08 -14.98
C ILE A 137 -17.89 -11.71 -15.71
N LYS A 138 -17.33 -11.04 -16.72
CA LYS A 138 -16.15 -11.54 -17.45
C LYS A 138 -14.93 -11.67 -16.54
N ALA A 139 -14.71 -10.70 -15.66
CA ALA A 139 -13.64 -10.75 -14.67
C ALA A 139 -13.83 -11.92 -13.69
N LEU A 140 -15.07 -12.16 -13.25
CA LEU A 140 -15.39 -13.29 -12.38
C LEU A 140 -15.15 -14.64 -13.08
N ILE A 141 -15.60 -14.78 -14.33
CA ILE A 141 -15.37 -15.98 -15.14
C ILE A 141 -13.87 -16.23 -15.30
N SER A 142 -13.10 -15.21 -15.70
CA SER A 142 -11.64 -15.35 -15.86
C SER A 142 -10.95 -15.76 -14.55
N ASN A 143 -11.37 -15.22 -13.42
CA ASN A 143 -10.86 -15.62 -12.11
C ASN A 143 -11.22 -17.07 -11.76
N LEU A 144 -12.45 -17.50 -12.06
CA LEU A 144 -12.88 -18.88 -11.85
C LEU A 144 -12.12 -19.86 -12.75
N GLU A 145 -11.90 -19.52 -14.01
CA GLU A 145 -11.10 -20.31 -14.96
C GLU A 145 -9.64 -20.42 -14.50
N SER A 146 -9.04 -19.31 -14.06
CA SER A 146 -7.68 -19.31 -13.50
C SER A 146 -7.58 -20.20 -12.26
N ASN A 147 -8.56 -20.13 -11.36
CA ASN A 147 -8.61 -20.99 -10.18
C ASN A 147 -8.82 -22.46 -10.55
N TYR A 148 -9.70 -22.75 -11.51
CA TYR A 148 -9.91 -24.09 -12.03
C TYR A 148 -8.61 -24.69 -12.56
N ASN A 149 -7.87 -23.95 -13.40
CA ASN A 149 -6.60 -24.41 -13.97
C ASN A 149 -5.57 -24.73 -12.86
N LYS A 150 -5.43 -23.85 -11.87
CA LYS A 150 -4.54 -24.09 -10.71
C LYS A 150 -4.93 -25.35 -9.92
N LEU A 151 -6.23 -25.55 -9.69
CA LEU A 151 -6.72 -26.76 -9.02
C LEU A 151 -6.49 -28.01 -9.87
N ASN A 152 -6.67 -27.92 -11.18
CA ASN A 152 -6.44 -29.03 -12.11
C ASN A 152 -4.95 -29.42 -12.15
N GLU A 153 -4.04 -28.45 -12.25
CA GLU A 153 -2.60 -28.69 -12.18
C GLU A 153 -2.20 -29.38 -10.86
N LYS A 154 -2.79 -28.93 -9.74
CA LYS A 154 -2.57 -29.57 -8.44
C LYS A 154 -3.11 -31.01 -8.43
N LEU A 155 -4.28 -31.25 -8.99
CA LEU A 155 -4.86 -32.59 -9.09
C LEU A 155 -3.98 -33.52 -9.93
N GLU A 156 -3.49 -33.08 -11.07
CA GLU A 156 -2.58 -33.85 -11.92
C GLU A 156 -1.28 -34.18 -11.22
N TYR A 157 -0.72 -33.24 -10.44
CA TYR A 157 0.46 -33.47 -9.64
C TYR A 157 0.23 -34.55 -8.57
N GLU A 158 -0.87 -34.46 -7.82
CA GLU A 158 -1.22 -35.46 -6.80
C GLU A 158 -1.49 -36.83 -7.43
N GLN A 159 -2.14 -36.89 -8.61
CA GLN A 159 -2.35 -38.15 -9.34
C GLN A 159 -1.02 -38.81 -9.73
N LYS A 160 -0.03 -38.04 -10.19
CA LYS A 160 1.32 -38.55 -10.49
C LYS A 160 2.00 -39.11 -9.24
N ILE A 161 1.84 -38.47 -8.09
CA ILE A 161 2.36 -38.98 -6.81
C ILE A 161 1.69 -40.31 -6.47
N VAL A 162 0.36 -40.37 -6.54
CA VAL A 162 -0.40 -41.60 -6.24
C VAL A 162 0.02 -42.74 -7.15
N GLU A 163 0.22 -42.47 -8.44
CA GLU A 163 0.69 -43.48 -9.40
C GLU A 163 2.11 -43.97 -9.08
N LYS A 164 3.02 -43.05 -8.72
CA LYS A 164 4.36 -43.41 -8.25
C LYS A 164 4.31 -44.31 -7.02
N THR A 165 3.53 -43.93 -6.01
CA THR A 165 3.36 -44.72 -4.77
C THR A 165 2.74 -46.09 -5.07
N LYS A 166 1.78 -46.17 -6.00
CA LYS A 166 1.19 -47.44 -6.43
C LYS A 166 2.24 -48.36 -7.08
N ASN A 167 3.10 -47.81 -7.92
CA ASN A 167 4.20 -48.57 -8.53
C ASN A 167 5.21 -49.06 -7.49
N GLU A 168 5.58 -48.21 -6.53
CA GLU A 168 6.44 -48.60 -5.40
C GLU A 168 5.81 -49.73 -4.59
N LEU A 169 4.50 -49.67 -4.32
CA LEU A 169 3.78 -50.74 -3.61
C LEU A 169 3.85 -52.07 -4.37
N ILE A 170 3.68 -52.05 -5.69
CA ILE A 170 3.79 -53.25 -6.54
C ILE A 170 5.21 -53.82 -6.49
N VAL A 171 6.24 -52.98 -6.58
CA VAL A 171 7.65 -53.40 -6.48
C VAL A 171 7.93 -54.05 -5.14
N THR A 172 7.55 -53.39 -4.04
CA THR A 172 7.72 -53.93 -2.68
C THR A 172 6.98 -55.26 -2.51
N LYS A 173 5.77 -55.39 -3.07
CA LYS A 173 5.02 -56.66 -3.04
C LYS A 173 5.76 -57.78 -3.80
N ARG A 174 6.37 -57.48 -4.95
CA ARG A 174 7.20 -58.46 -5.69
C ARG A 174 8.44 -58.86 -4.89
N GLN A 175 9.11 -57.91 -4.24
CA GLN A 175 10.24 -58.20 -3.36
C GLN A 175 9.84 -59.12 -2.20
N ILE A 176 8.68 -58.87 -1.57
CA ILE A 176 8.15 -59.75 -0.52
C ILE A 176 7.92 -61.17 -1.04
N ILE A 177 7.37 -61.32 -2.25
CA ILE A 177 7.14 -62.64 -2.85
C ILE A 177 8.48 -63.35 -3.11
N SER A 178 9.45 -62.67 -3.73
CA SER A 178 10.79 -63.22 -3.99
C SER A 178 11.48 -63.68 -2.71
N LEU A 179 11.45 -62.87 -1.65
CA LEU A 179 12.04 -63.22 -0.35
C LEU A 179 11.33 -64.40 0.31
N ARG A 180 10.02 -64.53 0.14
CA ARG A 180 9.26 -65.69 0.64
C ARG A 180 9.66 -66.97 -0.09
N GLU A 181 9.83 -66.90 -1.42
CA GLU A 181 10.29 -68.03 -2.23
C GLU A 181 11.73 -68.45 -1.86
N GLU A 182 12.62 -67.48 -1.68
CA GLU A 182 14.00 -67.72 -1.20
C GLU A 182 14.01 -68.35 0.21
N MET A 183 13.17 -67.85 1.12
CA MET A 183 13.04 -68.41 2.47
C MET A 183 12.53 -69.86 2.43
N GLU A 184 11.58 -70.17 1.54
CA GLU A 184 11.09 -71.53 1.34
C GLU A 184 12.18 -72.46 0.75
N PHE A 185 13.00 -71.94 -0.16
CA PHE A 185 14.15 -72.67 -0.69
C PHE A 185 15.21 -72.96 0.39
N VAL A 186 15.56 -71.96 1.21
CA VAL A 186 16.52 -72.12 2.32
C VAL A 186 16.02 -73.13 3.34
N THR A 187 14.74 -73.06 3.73
CA THR A 187 14.16 -74.01 4.69
C THR A 187 14.10 -75.43 4.14
N LYS A 188 13.80 -75.62 2.85
CA LYS A 188 13.88 -76.95 2.20
C LYS A 188 15.32 -77.49 2.18
N LYS A 189 16.30 -76.64 1.86
CA LYS A 189 17.72 -77.02 1.88
C LYS A 189 18.21 -77.40 3.27
N GLN A 190 17.79 -76.66 4.31
CA GLN A 190 18.10 -76.97 5.70
C GLN A 190 17.46 -78.28 6.17
N LYS A 191 16.19 -78.53 5.81
CA LYS A 191 15.52 -79.81 6.11
C LYS A 191 16.17 -81.01 5.39
N SER A 192 16.69 -80.83 4.18
CA SER A 192 17.44 -81.90 3.49
C SER A 192 18.83 -82.18 4.07
N ALA A 193 19.33 -81.31 4.96
CA ALA A 193 20.60 -81.49 5.65
C ALA A 193 20.45 -82.16 7.04
N GLU A 194 19.22 -82.42 7.50
CA GLU A 194 18.98 -83.29 8.66
C GLU A 194 19.20 -84.76 8.25
N ILE A 195 20.44 -85.19 8.47
CA ILE A 195 20.98 -86.55 8.62
C ILE A 195 19.96 -87.66 8.32
N THR A 196 20.03 -88.22 7.12
CA THR A 196 19.42 -89.51 6.80
C THR A 196 20.56 -90.51 6.57
N ASP A 197 20.84 -91.31 7.60
CA ASP A 197 21.79 -92.44 7.65
C ASP A 197 23.25 -92.14 7.17
N PRO A 198 24.26 -92.14 8.05
CA PRO A 198 25.66 -91.93 7.67
C PRO A 198 26.16 -92.91 6.60
N THR A 199 25.55 -94.10 6.49
CA THR A 199 25.86 -95.07 5.44
C THR A 199 25.43 -94.58 4.05
N LEU A 200 24.30 -93.87 3.95
CA LEU A 200 23.82 -93.33 2.68
C LEU A 200 24.67 -92.16 2.20
N LEU A 201 25.19 -91.35 3.13
CA LEU A 201 26.07 -90.22 2.83
C LEU A 201 27.43 -90.70 2.29
N ILE A 202 27.99 -91.76 2.88
CA ILE A 202 29.19 -92.42 2.37
C ILE A 202 28.94 -93.02 0.99
N LYS A 203 27.79 -93.69 0.77
CA LYS A 203 27.44 -94.26 -0.54
C LYS A 203 27.31 -93.19 -1.62
N GLN A 204 26.73 -92.04 -1.29
CA GLN A 204 26.56 -90.92 -2.22
C GLN A 204 27.90 -90.26 -2.58
N GLU A 205 28.84 -90.13 -1.63
CA GLU A 205 30.18 -89.62 -1.93
C GLU A 205 31.07 -90.61 -2.69
N LEU A 206 30.99 -91.91 -2.39
CA LEU A 206 31.69 -92.94 -3.17
C LEU A 206 31.23 -92.95 -4.63
N LYS A 207 29.92 -92.75 -4.86
CA LYS A 207 29.36 -92.62 -6.21
C LYS A 207 29.82 -91.33 -6.91
N ARG A 208 29.95 -90.21 -6.17
CA ARG A 208 30.52 -88.96 -6.70
C ARG A 208 31.99 -89.11 -7.11
N LEU A 209 32.74 -89.96 -6.42
CA LEU A 209 34.13 -90.31 -6.73
C LEU A 209 34.26 -91.35 -7.86
N GLY A 210 33.14 -91.77 -8.49
CA GLY A 210 33.13 -92.68 -9.63
C GLY A 210 33.34 -94.15 -9.28
N ILE A 211 33.15 -94.53 -8.02
CA ILE A 211 33.26 -95.92 -7.57
C ILE A 211 31.94 -96.64 -7.85
N ASN A 212 32.01 -97.75 -8.61
CA ASN A 212 30.84 -98.55 -8.98
C ASN A 212 30.04 -99.02 -7.76
N ASP A 213 28.72 -99.12 -7.94
CA ASP A 213 27.76 -99.41 -6.86
C ASP A 213 28.11 -100.73 -6.12
N GLU A 214 28.65 -101.76 -6.79
CA GLU A 214 29.10 -103.03 -6.15
C GLU A 214 30.26 -102.84 -5.16
N HIS A 215 31.22 -101.97 -5.47
CA HIS A 215 32.35 -101.68 -4.57
C HIS A 215 31.91 -100.80 -3.40
N SER A 216 30.97 -99.88 -3.64
CA SER A 216 30.40 -99.02 -2.59
C SER A 216 29.66 -99.84 -1.52
N GLU A 217 28.94 -100.88 -1.92
CA GLU A 217 28.20 -101.77 -1.01
C GLU A 217 29.13 -102.66 -0.19
N ARG A 218 30.24 -103.14 -0.78
CA ARG A 218 31.29 -103.85 -0.04
C ARG A 218 31.91 -102.98 1.05
N ILE A 219 32.26 -101.73 0.73
CA ILE A 219 32.85 -100.79 1.70
C ILE A 219 31.87 -100.46 2.82
N CYS A 220 30.61 -100.17 2.47
CA CYS A 220 29.57 -99.91 3.47
C CYS A 220 29.25 -101.15 4.34
N GLY A 221 29.30 -102.36 3.76
CA GLY A 221 29.12 -103.61 4.49
C GLY A 221 30.28 -103.91 5.45
N LEU A 222 31.52 -103.63 5.05
CA LEU A 222 32.70 -103.75 5.91
C LEU A 222 32.65 -102.79 7.10
N LEU A 223 32.25 -101.54 6.87
CA LEU A 223 32.06 -100.54 7.93
C LEU A 223 30.99 -100.97 8.94
N LYS A 224 29.89 -101.57 8.49
CA LYS A 224 28.85 -102.13 9.37
C LYS A 224 29.32 -103.38 10.13
N SER A 225 30.20 -104.20 9.55
CA SER A 225 30.74 -105.40 10.21
C SER A 225 31.78 -105.10 11.29
N GLN A 226 32.43 -103.93 11.24
CA GLN A 226 33.40 -103.45 12.23
C GLN A 226 32.75 -102.72 13.42
N GLN A 227 31.42 -102.49 13.36
CA GLN A 227 30.63 -101.87 14.43
C GLN A 227 29.93 -102.88 15.35
N LYS A 228 30.26 -104.18 15.23
CA LYS A 228 29.95 -105.23 16.22
C LYS A 228 31.21 -105.59 17.00
#